data_AF-A0AAV5GKP2-F1
#
_entry.id   AF-A0AAV5GKP2-F1
#
_cell.length_a   1.000
_cell.length_b   1.000
_cell.length_c   1.000
_cell.angle_alpha   90.00
_cell.angle_beta   90.00
_cell.angle_gamma   90.00
#
_symmetry.space_group_name_H-M   'P 1'
#
loop_
_entity.id
_entity.type
_entity.pdbx_description
1 polymer ?
#
loop_
_entity_poly.entity_id
_entity_poly.type
_entity_poly.pdbx_seq_one_letter_code
_entity_poly.pdbx_strand_id
1 'polypeptide(L)'
;MLARTLASTSRFIASDQPSALSLLASQPSHYVSALFMGRRYLLTPGDVLTVPKLKNVPVGARLALTRILEVGSRDYTLRAAHPASHPAATVSSAVSARLAAHRAPVTLRPPMARAIAVDGVPRDWQRHPDSLPYLAPDVVSADLTVVEHTKGAMFEVEKFKRRKGYRRHLRSKLGFTKLRVGEIKLGAHA
;
A
#
# COMPACT_ATOMS: atom_id res chain seq x y z
N MET A 1 15.31 10.33 -42.35
CA MET A 1 15.17 9.41 -41.20
C MET A 1 15.51 10.21 -39.93
N LEU A 2 14.53 10.94 -39.39
CA LEU A 2 14.73 11.92 -38.30
C LEU A 2 14.61 11.22 -36.94
N ALA A 3 15.72 11.08 -36.22
CA ALA A 3 15.76 10.53 -34.88
C ALA A 3 15.21 11.55 -33.88
N ARG A 4 14.10 11.22 -33.22
CA ARG A 4 13.54 11.96 -32.09
C ARG A 4 14.39 11.68 -30.85
N THR A 5 15.20 12.65 -30.44
CA THR A 5 15.88 12.63 -29.14
C THR A 5 14.85 12.88 -28.03
N LEU A 6 14.58 11.87 -27.20
CA LEU A 6 13.80 12.02 -25.98
C LEU A 6 14.66 12.80 -24.97
N ALA A 7 14.36 14.08 -24.80
CA ALA A 7 14.93 14.88 -23.73
C ALA A 7 14.48 14.28 -22.38
N SER A 8 15.44 13.75 -21.62
CA SER A 8 15.24 13.40 -20.21
C SER A 8 15.09 14.70 -19.43
N THR A 9 13.86 15.09 -19.13
CA THR A 9 13.57 16.24 -18.26
C THR A 9 14.04 15.90 -16.84
N SER A 10 15.28 16.30 -16.53
CA SER A 10 15.74 16.42 -15.15
C SER A 10 14.79 17.37 -14.42
N ARG A 11 13.98 16.84 -13.49
CA ARG A 11 13.16 17.67 -12.61
C ARG A 11 14.10 18.45 -11.70
N PHE A 12 14.05 19.78 -11.81
CA PHE A 12 14.63 20.68 -10.82
C PHE A 12 14.02 20.38 -9.45
N ILE A 13 14.84 19.95 -8.50
CA ILE A 13 14.47 19.87 -7.08
C ILE A 13 14.81 21.23 -6.49
N ALA A 14 13.80 21.93 -5.97
CA ALA A 14 13.99 23.19 -5.26
C ALA A 14 14.95 22.98 -4.08
N SER A 15 16.02 23.76 -4.02
CA SER A 15 17.18 23.55 -3.15
C SER A 15 17.08 24.17 -1.75
N ASP A 16 15.93 24.77 -1.40
CA ASP A 16 15.75 25.53 -0.15
C ASP A 16 14.61 24.99 0.74
N GLN A 17 14.08 23.82 0.41
CA GLN A 17 13.12 23.10 1.25
C GLN A 17 13.73 21.75 1.67
N PRO A 18 13.60 21.35 2.95
CA PRO A 18 14.01 20.02 3.35
C PRO A 18 13.29 19.00 2.46
N SER A 19 14.05 18.08 1.88
CA SER A 19 13.46 16.99 1.11
C SER A 19 12.42 16.28 1.97
N ALA A 20 11.32 15.79 1.36
CA ALA A 20 10.27 15.10 2.12
C ALA A 20 10.81 13.94 2.98
N LEU A 21 11.91 13.32 2.54
CA LEU A 21 12.63 12.29 3.29
C LEU A 21 13.35 12.83 4.52
N SER A 22 13.99 14.00 4.45
CA SER A 22 14.64 14.60 5.62
C SER A 22 13.64 15.00 6.71
N LEU A 23 12.44 15.45 6.33
CA LEU A 23 11.35 15.72 7.28
C LEU A 23 10.81 14.45 7.94
N LEU A 24 10.72 13.35 7.18
CA LEU A 24 10.39 12.05 7.76
C LEU A 24 11.49 11.57 8.70
N ALA A 25 12.76 11.68 8.29
CA ALA A 25 13.91 11.20 9.06
C ALA A 25 14.14 11.98 10.36
N SER A 26 13.74 13.25 10.45
CA SER A 26 13.85 14.03 11.69
C SER A 26 12.90 13.56 12.81
N GLN A 27 11.88 12.78 12.45
CA GLN A 27 10.91 12.24 13.40
C GLN A 27 11.42 10.92 14.03
N PRO A 28 11.09 10.63 15.30
CA PRO A 28 11.67 9.52 16.05
C PRO A 28 11.06 8.14 15.71
N SER A 29 9.86 8.09 15.14
CA SER A 29 9.13 6.84 14.92
C SER A 29 8.47 6.80 13.55
N HIS A 30 8.57 5.67 12.87
CA HIS A 30 8.02 5.47 11.52
C HIS A 30 7.11 4.25 11.48
N TYR A 31 6.12 4.29 10.61
CA TYR A 31 5.30 3.14 10.23
C TYR A 31 5.34 2.98 8.72
N VAL A 32 5.11 1.75 8.26
CA VAL A 32 4.92 1.45 6.84
C VAL A 32 3.57 0.79 6.60
N SER A 33 2.93 1.15 5.50
CA SER A 33 1.79 0.42 4.94
C SER A 33 2.30 -0.39 3.76
N ALA A 34 2.35 -1.70 3.90
CA ALA A 34 2.94 -2.59 2.90
C ALA A 34 2.01 -3.73 2.52
N LEU A 35 2.12 -4.21 1.29
CA LEU A 35 1.46 -5.42 0.83
C LEU A 35 2.37 -6.63 1.07
N PHE A 36 1.83 -7.60 1.79
CA PHE A 36 2.48 -8.90 2.00
C PHE A 36 1.47 -10.01 1.72
N MET A 37 1.83 -10.97 0.85
CA MET A 37 0.93 -12.07 0.43
C MET A 37 -0.46 -11.57 -0.06
N GLY A 38 -0.48 -10.46 -0.81
CA GLY A 38 -1.71 -9.87 -1.37
C GLY A 38 -2.61 -9.15 -0.36
N ARG A 39 -2.17 -8.99 0.90
CA ARG A 39 -2.90 -8.26 1.95
C ARG A 39 -2.11 -7.05 2.40
N ARG A 40 -2.80 -5.96 2.72
CA ARG A 40 -2.19 -4.73 3.24
C ARG A 40 -2.08 -4.80 4.76
N TYR A 41 -0.89 -4.49 5.27
CA TYR A 41 -0.60 -4.41 6.69
C TYR A 41 -0.01 -3.04 7.02
N LEU A 42 -0.42 -2.50 8.16
CA LEU A 42 0.26 -1.38 8.81
C LEU A 42 1.24 -1.98 9.81
N LEU A 43 2.52 -1.66 9.65
CA LEU A 43 3.62 -2.27 10.38
C LEU A 43 4.48 -1.19 11.01
N THR A 44 4.85 -1.40 12.27
CA THR A 44 5.86 -0.62 12.99
C THR A 44 7.06 -1.53 13.33
N PRO A 45 8.25 -0.95 13.55
CA PRO A 45 9.43 -1.73 13.94
C PRO A 45 9.15 -2.52 15.23
N GLY A 46 9.43 -3.82 15.20
CA GLY A 46 9.16 -4.70 16.33
C GLY A 46 7.76 -5.33 16.38
N ASP A 47 6.87 -5.05 15.44
CA ASP A 47 5.59 -5.77 15.38
C ASP A 47 5.78 -7.26 15.04
N VAL A 48 4.84 -8.09 15.49
CA VAL A 48 4.77 -9.52 15.15
C VAL A 48 3.60 -9.76 14.21
N LEU A 49 3.91 -10.00 12.94
CA LEU A 49 2.94 -10.27 11.90
C LEU A 49 2.68 -11.79 11.78
N THR A 50 1.42 -12.20 11.89
CA THR A 50 1.02 -13.60 11.65
C THR A 50 0.46 -13.75 10.23
N VAL A 51 1.13 -14.58 9.42
CA VAL A 51 0.78 -14.80 8.01
C VAL A 51 0.45 -16.27 7.74
N PRO A 52 -0.27 -16.58 6.65
CA PRO A 52 -0.38 -17.96 6.16
C PRO A 52 1.00 -18.60 6.00
N LYS A 53 1.09 -19.91 6.25
CA LYS A 53 2.38 -20.63 6.24
C LYS A 53 3.17 -20.38 4.95
N LEU A 54 4.37 -19.82 5.10
CA LEU A 54 5.34 -19.70 4.01
C LEU A 54 5.94 -21.07 3.68
N LYS A 55 6.13 -21.36 2.39
CA LYS A 55 6.75 -22.61 1.93
C LYS A 55 8.26 -22.41 1.81
N ASN A 56 9.04 -23.40 2.26
CA ASN A 56 10.49 -23.46 2.06
C ASN A 56 11.31 -22.28 2.61
N VAL A 57 10.79 -21.57 3.62
CA VAL A 57 11.53 -20.51 4.31
C VAL A 57 11.93 -21.05 5.68
N PRO A 58 13.23 -21.09 6.04
CA PRO A 58 13.64 -21.51 7.38
C PRO A 58 13.37 -20.41 8.41
N VAL A 59 13.28 -20.83 9.68
CA VAL A 59 13.25 -19.91 10.81
C VAL A 59 14.58 -19.13 10.85
N GLY A 60 14.50 -17.83 11.13
CA GLY A 60 15.65 -16.91 11.11
C GLY A 60 15.94 -16.27 9.76
N ALA A 61 15.25 -16.69 8.68
CA ALA A 61 15.41 -16.04 7.37
C ALA A 61 14.94 -14.59 7.41
N ARG A 62 15.64 -13.72 6.68
CA ARG A 62 15.26 -12.32 6.45
C ARG A 62 14.56 -12.18 5.10
N LEU A 63 13.41 -11.53 5.10
CA LEU A 63 12.56 -11.31 3.94
C LEU A 63 12.40 -9.81 3.72
N ALA A 64 12.81 -9.31 2.56
CA ALA A 64 12.65 -7.90 2.22
C ALA A 64 11.18 -7.58 1.89
N LEU A 65 10.66 -6.45 2.40
CA LEU A 65 9.34 -5.92 2.03
C LEU A 65 9.42 -5.24 0.66
N THR A 66 8.94 -5.94 -0.38
CA THR A 66 9.01 -5.43 -1.76
C THR A 66 7.98 -4.34 -2.08
N ARG A 67 6.76 -4.44 -1.55
CA ARG A 67 5.63 -3.55 -1.93
C ARG A 67 5.21 -2.64 -0.78
N ILE A 68 6.02 -1.63 -0.53
CA ILE A 68 5.70 -0.57 0.45
C ILE A 68 4.90 0.51 -0.27
N LEU A 69 3.66 0.75 0.16
CA LEU A 69 2.77 1.73 -0.46
C LEU A 69 2.95 3.13 0.13
N GLU A 70 3.21 3.18 1.43
CA GLU A 70 3.29 4.40 2.21
C GLU A 70 4.25 4.21 3.37
N VAL A 71 4.97 5.29 3.68
CA VAL A 71 5.73 5.44 4.90
C VAL A 71 5.30 6.71 5.58
N GLY A 72 5.04 6.62 6.88
CA GLY A 72 4.64 7.77 7.66
C GLY A 72 5.34 7.84 8.99
N SER A 73 5.27 9.02 9.55
CA SER A 73 5.54 9.31 10.94
C SER A 73 4.32 10.05 11.51
N ARG A 74 4.47 10.66 12.69
CA ARG A 74 3.42 11.41 13.36
C ARG A 74 2.87 12.54 12.49
N ASP A 75 3.77 13.34 11.91
CA ASP A 75 3.40 14.61 11.24
C ASP A 75 3.60 14.58 9.72
N TYR A 76 4.32 13.59 9.20
CA TYR A 76 4.68 13.49 7.79
C TYR A 76 4.34 12.13 7.21
N THR A 77 3.93 12.10 5.95
CA THR A 77 3.59 10.86 5.24
C THR A 77 4.02 10.95 3.79
N LEU A 78 4.75 9.95 3.33
CA LEU A 78 5.19 9.79 1.95
C LEU A 78 4.47 8.57 1.36
N ARG A 79 3.71 8.80 0.28
CA ARG A 79 2.92 7.78 -0.41
C ARG A 79 3.44 7.60 -1.82
N ALA A 80 3.39 6.36 -2.30
CA ALA A 80 3.68 6.08 -3.69
C ALA A 80 2.67 6.80 -4.58
N ALA A 81 3.16 7.71 -5.41
CA ALA A 81 2.34 8.35 -6.43
C ALA A 81 1.94 7.31 -7.48
N HIS A 82 0.69 7.36 -7.93
CA HIS A 82 0.32 6.61 -9.13
C HIS A 82 1.19 7.13 -10.29
N PRO A 83 1.87 6.26 -11.06
CA PRO A 83 2.57 6.75 -12.25
C PRO A 83 1.54 7.47 -13.11
N ALA A 84 1.85 8.70 -13.53
CA ALA A 84 0.99 9.54 -14.33
C ALA A 84 0.88 9.03 -15.79
N SER A 85 0.65 7.72 -15.98
CA SER A 85 0.45 7.08 -17.27
C SER A 85 -1.03 6.99 -17.67
N HIS A 86 -1.96 7.35 -16.78
CA HIS A 86 -3.35 7.59 -17.16
C HIS A 86 -3.53 9.06 -17.56
N PRO A 87 -4.17 9.36 -18.72
CA PRO A 87 -4.37 10.73 -19.20
C PRO A 87 -5.16 11.63 -18.21
N ALA A 88 -5.83 11.04 -17.21
CA ALA A 88 -6.52 11.74 -16.12
C ALA A 88 -5.60 12.17 -14.94
N ALA A 89 -4.36 11.68 -14.86
CA ALA A 89 -3.41 12.03 -13.80
C ALA A 89 -2.56 13.28 -14.12
N THR A 90 -2.70 13.83 -15.32
CA THR A 90 -2.06 15.08 -15.78
C THR A 90 -2.83 16.33 -15.34
N VAL A 91 -3.43 16.31 -14.14
CA VAL A 91 -4.07 17.49 -13.54
C VAL A 91 -3.16 17.95 -12.39
N SER A 92 -2.13 18.72 -12.74
CA SER A 92 -2.13 20.18 -12.66
C SER A 92 -2.06 20.67 -11.21
N SER A 93 -0.86 21.07 -10.79
CA SER A 93 -0.71 22.14 -9.82
C SER A 93 -1.30 23.41 -10.45
N ALA A 94 -2.63 23.52 -10.43
CA ALA A 94 -3.32 24.68 -10.93
C ALA A 94 -3.27 25.76 -9.84
N VAL A 95 -2.36 26.71 -10.01
CA VAL A 95 -2.58 28.07 -9.51
C VAL A 95 -3.91 28.53 -10.11
N SER A 96 -4.89 28.82 -9.27
CA SER A 96 -6.25 29.19 -9.66
C SER A 96 -6.26 30.42 -10.57
N ALA A 97 -6.17 30.22 -11.88
CA ALA A 97 -6.51 31.23 -12.87
C ALA A 97 -8.04 31.28 -12.98
N ARG A 98 -8.58 32.46 -12.66
CA ARG A 98 -10.00 32.82 -12.74
C ARG A 98 -10.58 32.41 -14.09
N LEU A 99 -11.66 31.63 -14.10
CA LEU A 99 -12.54 31.52 -15.26
C LEU A 99 -13.92 32.08 -14.92
N ALA A 100 -14.27 33.10 -15.69
CA ALA A 100 -15.53 33.82 -15.62
C ALA A 100 -16.70 32.95 -16.11
N ALA A 101 -17.76 32.96 -15.30
CA ALA A 101 -19.17 33.02 -15.69
C ALA A 101 -19.64 32.30 -16.96
N HIS A 102 -20.21 31.10 -16.79
CA HIS A 102 -21.48 30.72 -17.44
C HIS A 102 -22.33 29.94 -16.44
N ARG A 103 -23.21 30.67 -15.74
CA ARG A 103 -24.13 30.14 -14.73
C ARG A 103 -25.41 29.67 -15.43
N ALA A 104 -25.50 28.38 -15.76
CA ALA A 104 -26.80 27.78 -16.04
C ALA A 104 -27.62 27.70 -14.73
N PRO A 105 -28.95 27.93 -14.74
CA PRO A 105 -29.77 27.86 -13.55
C PRO A 105 -29.88 26.40 -13.11
N VAL A 106 -29.09 26.04 -12.10
CA VAL A 106 -29.17 24.77 -11.37
C VAL A 106 -30.57 24.69 -10.76
N THR A 107 -31.41 23.79 -11.27
CA THR A 107 -32.63 23.40 -10.58
C THR A 107 -32.24 22.77 -9.25
N LEU A 108 -32.62 23.41 -8.16
CA LEU A 108 -32.30 23.01 -6.79
C LEU A 108 -33.01 21.69 -6.45
N ARG A 109 -32.41 20.56 -6.81
CA ARG A 109 -32.59 19.31 -6.07
C ARG A 109 -31.55 19.32 -4.95
N PRO A 110 -31.90 19.26 -3.66
CA PRO A 110 -30.91 19.08 -2.62
C PRO A 110 -30.27 17.69 -2.80
N PRO A 111 -28.97 17.58 -3.13
CA PRO A 111 -28.30 16.29 -3.13
C PRO A 111 -27.81 16.05 -1.71
N MET A 112 -28.51 15.21 -0.95
CA MET A 112 -27.87 14.54 0.19
C MET A 112 -26.74 13.68 -0.40
N ALA A 113 -25.53 14.23 -0.38
CA ALA A 113 -24.26 13.66 -0.84
C ALA A 113 -24.26 13.11 -2.29
N ARG A 114 -24.04 13.99 -3.28
CA ARG A 114 -23.46 13.58 -4.57
C ARG A 114 -21.99 13.98 -4.61
N ALA A 115 -21.11 13.02 -4.31
CA ALA A 115 -19.69 13.12 -4.67
C ALA A 115 -19.60 13.15 -6.20
N ILE A 116 -19.01 14.21 -6.75
CA ILE A 116 -18.69 14.30 -8.17
C ILE A 116 -17.50 13.35 -8.39
N ALA A 117 -17.76 12.16 -8.92
CA ALA A 117 -16.71 11.28 -9.40
C ALA A 117 -16.16 11.88 -10.69
N VAL A 118 -14.90 12.28 -10.67
CA VAL A 118 -14.14 12.62 -11.87
C VAL A 118 -13.91 11.32 -12.65
N ASP A 119 -14.23 11.34 -13.94
CA ASP A 119 -14.04 10.22 -14.87
C ASP A 119 -12.59 9.72 -14.83
N GLY A 120 -12.40 8.44 -14.49
CA GLY A 120 -11.15 7.72 -14.78
C GLY A 120 -10.31 7.18 -13.62
N VAL A 121 -10.72 7.31 -12.35
CA VAL A 121 -10.03 6.62 -11.24
C VAL A 121 -10.85 5.39 -10.81
N PRO A 122 -10.44 4.15 -11.16
CA PRO A 122 -11.04 2.95 -10.58
C PRO A 122 -10.99 3.04 -9.05
N ARG A 123 -12.13 2.77 -8.41
CA ARG A 123 -12.21 2.72 -6.94
C ARG A 123 -11.17 1.71 -6.43
N ASP A 124 -10.56 1.97 -5.28
CA ASP A 124 -9.45 1.17 -4.75
C ASP A 124 -9.75 -0.34 -4.60
N TRP A 125 -11.02 -0.74 -4.53
CA TRP A 125 -11.46 -2.15 -4.50
C TRP A 125 -11.48 -2.86 -5.86
N GLN A 126 -11.36 -2.12 -6.97
CA GLN A 126 -11.37 -2.63 -8.34
C GLN A 126 -9.97 -2.96 -8.86
N ARG A 127 -8.92 -2.58 -8.12
CA ARG A 127 -7.53 -2.86 -8.45
C ARG A 127 -7.08 -4.16 -7.79
N HIS A 128 -6.48 -5.06 -8.59
CA HIS A 128 -5.73 -6.19 -8.03
C HIS A 128 -4.62 -5.61 -7.13
N PRO A 129 -4.36 -6.16 -5.92
CA PRO A 129 -3.40 -5.59 -4.96
C PRO A 129 -2.02 -5.33 -5.58
N ASP A 130 -1.62 -6.16 -6.53
CA ASP A 130 -0.36 -6.05 -7.26
C ASP A 130 -0.23 -4.82 -8.18
N SER A 131 -1.34 -4.15 -8.50
CA SER A 131 -1.36 -2.97 -9.38
C SER A 131 -1.22 -1.64 -8.65
N LEU A 132 -1.12 -1.67 -7.32
CA LEU A 132 -0.97 -0.46 -6.53
C LEU A 132 0.45 0.11 -6.68
N PRO A 133 0.59 1.45 -6.80
CA PRO A 133 1.91 2.07 -6.83
C PRO A 133 2.61 1.79 -5.50
N TYR A 134 3.90 1.47 -5.57
CA TYR A 134 4.75 1.25 -4.40
C TYR A 134 6.00 2.11 -4.49
N LEU A 135 6.59 2.40 -3.34
CA LEU A 135 7.81 3.17 -3.20
C LEU A 135 8.99 2.34 -3.69
N ALA A 136 9.93 3.00 -4.36
CA ALA A 136 11.13 2.36 -4.83
C ALA A 136 12.04 2.00 -3.63
N PRO A 137 12.79 0.89 -3.72
CA PRO A 137 13.55 0.34 -2.59
C PRO A 137 14.73 1.23 -2.13
N ASP A 138 15.16 2.16 -2.98
CA ASP A 138 16.12 3.22 -2.70
C ASP A 138 15.54 4.31 -1.79
N VAL A 139 14.21 4.51 -1.80
CA VAL A 139 13.52 5.47 -0.95
C VAL A 139 13.24 4.87 0.42
N VAL A 140 12.80 3.60 0.47
CA VAL A 140 12.45 2.91 1.71
C VAL A 140 12.78 1.42 1.57
N SER A 141 13.44 0.87 2.59
CA SER A 141 13.60 -0.57 2.75
C SER A 141 13.20 -1.01 4.17
N ALA A 142 12.63 -2.19 4.28
CA ALA A 142 12.29 -2.80 5.56
C ALA A 142 12.34 -4.33 5.45
N ASP A 143 12.87 -4.97 6.48
CA ASP A 143 13.06 -6.41 6.52
C ASP A 143 12.09 -7.08 7.51
N LEU A 144 11.68 -8.30 7.22
CA LEU A 144 10.94 -9.18 8.11
C LEU A 144 11.80 -10.38 8.47
N THR A 145 11.93 -10.69 9.75
CA THR A 145 12.61 -11.91 10.21
C THR A 145 11.59 -12.98 10.52
N VAL A 146 11.80 -14.20 10.01
CA VAL A 146 10.95 -15.34 10.35
C VAL A 146 11.25 -15.80 11.76
N VAL A 147 10.27 -15.68 12.67
CA VAL A 147 10.42 -16.07 14.08
C VAL A 147 10.09 -17.54 14.29
N GLU A 148 8.94 -17.98 13.78
CA GLU A 148 8.50 -19.36 13.95
C GLU A 148 7.45 -19.77 12.91
N HIS A 149 7.34 -21.08 12.68
CA HIS A 149 6.20 -21.67 12.00
C HIS A 149 5.32 -22.37 13.03
N THR A 150 4.10 -21.87 13.20
CA THR A 150 3.16 -22.37 14.19
C THR A 150 1.94 -22.99 13.53
N LYS A 151 1.11 -23.68 14.32
CA LYS A 151 -0.20 -24.18 13.89
C LYS A 151 -1.26 -23.50 14.74
N GLY A 152 -2.36 -23.08 14.11
CA GLY A 152 -3.50 -22.53 14.82
C GLY A 152 -4.27 -23.57 15.62
N ALA A 153 -5.31 -23.11 16.31
CA ALA A 153 -6.31 -23.98 16.88
C ALA A 153 -6.90 -24.91 15.79
N MET A 154 -7.27 -26.11 16.20
CA MET A 154 -7.89 -27.09 15.30
C MET A 154 -9.29 -26.63 14.94
N PHE A 155 -9.53 -26.33 13.67
CA PHE A 155 -10.87 -26.01 13.17
C PHE A 155 -11.65 -27.31 13.00
N GLU A 156 -12.77 -27.43 13.69
CA GLU A 156 -13.69 -28.55 13.56
C GLU A 156 -15.00 -28.06 12.95
N VAL A 157 -15.34 -28.55 11.77
CA VAL A 157 -16.54 -28.18 11.04
C VAL A 157 -17.36 -29.44 10.81
N GLU A 158 -18.57 -29.49 11.38
CA GLU A 158 -19.53 -30.56 11.10
C GLU A 158 -20.45 -30.14 9.96
N LYS A 159 -20.37 -30.86 8.84
CA LYS A 159 -21.35 -30.75 7.74
C LYS A 159 -22.45 -31.78 7.96
N PHE A 160 -23.68 -31.33 8.14
CA PHE A 160 -24.81 -32.24 8.28
C PHE A 160 -25.92 -31.93 7.28
N LYS A 161 -26.76 -32.93 6.96
CA LYS A 161 -28.01 -32.74 6.22
C LYS A 161 -29.20 -33.20 7.07
N ARG A 162 -30.23 -32.36 7.16
CA ARG A 162 -31.44 -32.64 7.94
C ARG A 162 -32.18 -33.87 7.37
N ARG A 163 -32.69 -34.75 8.25
CA ARG A 163 -33.48 -35.96 7.91
C ARG A 163 -32.82 -36.89 6.88
N LYS A 164 -31.49 -36.84 6.77
CA LYS A 164 -30.73 -37.70 5.84
C LYS A 164 -29.67 -38.53 6.55
N GLY A 165 -29.55 -38.46 7.87
CA GLY A 165 -28.49 -39.13 8.64
C GLY A 165 -27.07 -38.70 8.27
N TYR A 166 -26.90 -37.78 7.32
CA TYR A 166 -25.60 -37.33 6.86
C TYR A 166 -24.99 -36.35 7.86
N ARG A 167 -23.83 -36.73 8.39
CA ARG A 167 -22.94 -35.91 9.22
C ARG A 167 -21.51 -36.21 8.79
N ARG A 168 -20.70 -35.17 8.61
CA ARG A 168 -19.28 -35.27 8.28
C ARG A 168 -18.51 -34.30 9.17
N HIS A 169 -17.63 -34.82 9.99
CA HIS A 169 -16.70 -34.02 10.78
C HIS A 169 -15.45 -33.73 9.93
N LEU A 170 -15.16 -32.46 9.69
CA LEU A 170 -13.96 -32.01 9.00
C LEU A 170 -13.05 -31.34 10.04
N ARG A 171 -11.82 -31.82 10.16
CA ARG A 171 -10.82 -31.28 11.07
C ARG A 171 -9.69 -30.68 10.26
N SER A 172 -9.37 -29.42 10.50
CA SER A 172 -8.36 -28.67 9.76
C SER A 172 -7.42 -27.98 10.73
N LYS A 173 -6.13 -28.36 10.72
CA LYS A 173 -5.09 -27.73 11.53
C LYS A 173 -4.22 -26.84 10.64
N LEU A 174 -4.61 -25.57 10.51
CA LEU A 174 -3.94 -24.60 9.65
C LEU A 174 -2.56 -24.22 10.18
N GLY A 175 -1.60 -24.05 9.28
CA GLY A 175 -0.27 -23.55 9.59
C GLY A 175 -0.15 -22.05 9.38
N PHE A 176 0.64 -21.40 10.23
CA PHE A 176 0.95 -19.98 10.18
C PHE A 176 2.45 -19.77 10.30
N THR A 177 2.93 -18.61 9.89
CA THR A 177 4.29 -18.15 10.11
C THR A 177 4.23 -16.83 10.86
N LYS A 178 4.99 -16.71 11.95
CA LYS A 178 5.16 -15.44 12.65
C LYS A 178 6.41 -14.76 12.14
N LEU A 179 6.25 -13.50 11.76
CA LEU A 179 7.30 -12.64 11.25
C LEU A 179 7.50 -11.49 12.23
N ARG A 180 8.74 -11.13 12.53
CA ARG A 180 9.09 -9.93 13.27
C ARG A 180 9.44 -8.84 12.29
N VAL A 181 8.86 -7.66 12.44
CA VAL A 181 9.22 -6.49 11.66
C VAL A 181 10.55 -5.95 12.17
N GLY A 182 11.52 -5.81 11.28
CA GLY A 182 12.81 -5.18 11.55
C GLY A 182 12.70 -3.66 11.56
N GLU A 183 13.86 -3.01 11.42
CA GLU A 183 13.91 -1.55 11.31
C GLU A 183 13.45 -1.10 9.91
N ILE A 184 12.85 0.09 9.87
CA ILE A 184 12.46 0.76 8.63
C ILE A 184 13.60 1.73 8.28
N LYS A 185 14.25 1.50 7.15
CA LYS A 185 15.34 2.33 6.64
C LYS A 185 14.80 3.30 5.60
N LEU A 186 15.15 4.57 5.74
CA LEU A 186 14.76 5.65 4.82
C LEU A 186 15.96 6.08 3.98
N GLY A 187 15.80 6.14 2.66
CA GLY A 187 16.83 6.57 1.71
C GLY A 187 17.90 5.51 1.42
N ALA A 188 18.77 5.83 0.45
CA ALA A 188 19.87 4.99 -0.01
C ALA A 188 21.08 4.93 0.96
N HIS A 189 21.02 5.69 2.06
CA HIS A 189 22.09 5.78 3.05
C HIS A 189 21.56 5.40 4.44
N ALA A 190 21.59 4.10 4.70
CA ALA A 190 21.72 3.53 6.04
C ALA A 190 22.93 2.59 6.02
#